data_AF-A0AAE1RM59-F1
#
_entry.id   AF-A0AAE1RM59-F1
#
_cell.length_a   1.000
_cell.length_b   1.000
_cell.length_c   1.000
_cell.angle_alpha   90.00
_cell.angle_beta   90.00
_cell.angle_gamma   90.00
#
_symmetry.space_group_name_H-M   'P 1'
#
loop_
_entity.id
_entity.type
_entity.pdbx_description
1 polymer ?
#
loop_
_entity_poly.entity_id
_entity_poly.type
_entity_poly.pdbx_seq_one_letter_code
_entity_poly.pdbx_strand_id
1 'polypeptide(L)'
;MDSSLASQDPPKPKKSSLSTPPKHSWVLPYKTQSLECVYTIGKKLDQGQFGTTYLCTKKSTGHLYACKTIPKKKLICKEDYEDVRREIQIMHHLSEHPNVVRIKGTYEDSLYVHIVMELCAGGELFDRIVEKGQYSEKEAAKLIKTIVGVVEACHSLGVLHRDLKPENFLFLSSQENAALKATDFGLSVFYKPGQNKQAV
;
A
#
# COMPACT_ATOMS: atom_id res chain seq x y z
N MET A 1 -1.58 70.09 -12.70
CA MET A 1 -0.33 69.31 -12.82
C MET A 1 0.18 69.18 -11.39
N ASP A 2 0.13 68.05 -10.70
CA ASP A 2 0.27 66.67 -11.14
C ASP A 2 -0.52 65.75 -10.20
N SER A 3 -1.04 64.67 -10.77
CA SER A 3 -1.89 63.65 -10.18
C SER A 3 -1.12 62.35 -10.20
N SER A 4 -0.80 61.76 -9.04
CA SER A 4 -0.21 60.41 -8.98
C SER A 4 -0.48 59.77 -7.62
N LEU A 5 -1.65 59.13 -7.50
CA LEU A 5 -1.92 58.09 -6.49
C LEU A 5 -1.29 56.79 -6.99
N ALA A 6 -0.17 56.38 -6.39
CA ALA A 6 0.44 55.08 -6.65
C ALA A 6 -0.32 53.99 -5.87
N SER A 7 -1.09 53.19 -6.60
CA SER A 7 -1.70 51.94 -6.14
C SER A 7 -0.62 50.91 -5.83
N GLN A 8 -0.47 50.51 -4.55
CA GLN A 8 0.38 49.38 -4.15
C GLN A 8 -0.43 48.09 -4.28
N ASP A 9 0.00 47.21 -5.19
CA ASP A 9 -0.54 45.86 -5.31
C ASP A 9 -0.23 45.03 -4.05
N PRO A 10 -1.15 44.14 -3.63
CA PRO A 10 -0.90 43.25 -2.49
C PRO A 10 0.24 42.26 -2.79
N PRO A 11 1.02 41.85 -1.77
CA PRO A 11 2.13 40.93 -1.95
C PRO A 11 1.62 39.58 -2.47
N LYS A 12 2.16 39.14 -3.61
CA LYS A 12 1.87 37.82 -4.19
C LYS A 12 2.21 36.71 -3.19
N PRO A 13 1.37 35.67 -3.05
CA PRO A 13 1.61 34.57 -2.12
C PRO A 13 2.93 33.88 -2.47
N LYS A 14 3.79 33.69 -1.46
CA LYS A 14 5.02 32.89 -1.57
C LYS A 14 4.64 31.48 -1.98
N LYS A 15 4.96 31.10 -3.22
CA LYS A 15 4.89 29.70 -3.68
C LYS A 15 5.73 28.87 -2.72
N SER A 16 5.11 27.91 -2.03
CA SER A 16 5.80 26.91 -1.25
C SER A 16 6.83 26.25 -2.15
N SER A 17 8.10 26.31 -1.75
CA SER A 17 9.20 25.69 -2.48
C SER A 17 9.02 24.18 -2.43
N LEU A 18 8.49 23.60 -3.50
CA LEU A 18 8.59 22.17 -3.78
C LEU A 18 10.09 21.85 -3.86
N SER A 19 10.64 21.32 -2.78
CA SER A 19 12.03 20.89 -2.74
C SER A 19 12.18 19.72 -3.72
N THR A 20 12.89 19.96 -4.83
CA THR A 20 13.21 18.92 -5.81
C THR A 20 13.94 17.78 -5.08
N PRO A 21 13.51 16.51 -5.22
CA PRO A 21 14.19 15.42 -4.55
C PRO A 21 15.63 15.31 -5.07
N PRO A 22 16.60 14.94 -4.21
CA PRO A 22 17.97 14.75 -4.65
C PRO A 22 17.99 13.65 -5.71
N LYS A 23 18.71 13.90 -6.81
CA LYS A 23 19.02 12.88 -7.82
C LYS A 23 19.59 11.67 -7.08
N HIS A 24 18.89 10.54 -7.08
CA HIS A 24 19.21 9.28 -6.37
C HIS A 24 18.79 9.14 -4.89
N SER A 25 17.61 9.61 -4.48
CA SER A 25 17.04 9.19 -3.19
C SER A 25 16.62 7.71 -3.23
N TRP A 26 17.22 6.89 -2.38
CA TRP A 26 16.77 5.52 -2.11
C TRP A 26 15.57 5.54 -1.15
N VAL A 27 14.59 4.69 -1.37
CA VAL A 27 13.41 4.52 -0.50
C VAL A 27 13.79 3.71 0.73
N LEU A 28 14.45 2.57 0.56
CA LEU A 28 14.85 1.70 1.66
C LEU A 28 16.04 2.31 2.42
N PRO A 29 16.05 2.21 3.77
CA PRO A 29 17.17 2.71 4.57
C PRO A 29 18.40 1.78 4.55
N TYR A 30 18.34 0.67 3.80
CA TYR A 30 19.39 -0.33 3.68
C TYR A 30 19.56 -0.78 2.23
N LYS A 31 20.75 -1.26 1.88
CA LYS A 31 21.01 -1.86 0.57
C LYS A 31 20.43 -3.27 0.52
N THR A 32 19.87 -3.64 -0.63
CA THR A 32 19.38 -4.99 -0.89
C THR A 32 20.16 -5.61 -2.04
N GLN A 33 20.23 -6.94 -2.08
CA GLN A 33 20.63 -7.63 -3.30
C GLN A 33 19.58 -7.42 -4.41
N SER A 34 19.94 -7.73 -5.66
CA SER A 34 18.98 -7.69 -6.77
C SER A 34 17.84 -8.68 -6.51
N LEU A 35 16.60 -8.24 -6.74
CA LEU A 35 15.40 -9.07 -6.67
C LEU A 35 15.55 -10.31 -7.58
N GLU A 36 16.11 -10.12 -8.77
CA GLU A 36 16.31 -11.17 -9.77
C GLU A 36 17.28 -12.26 -9.29
N CYS A 37 18.15 -11.99 -8.32
CA CYS A 37 18.99 -13.03 -7.72
C CYS A 37 18.18 -13.99 -6.83
N VAL A 38 17.04 -13.55 -6.30
CA VAL A 38 16.22 -14.31 -5.33
C VAL A 38 14.93 -14.86 -5.94
N TYR A 39 14.32 -14.09 -6.84
CA TYR A 39 13.01 -14.39 -7.41
C TYR A 39 13.03 -14.37 -8.93
N THR A 40 12.13 -15.15 -9.53
CA THR A 40 11.74 -15.04 -10.94
C THR A 40 10.40 -14.34 -11.00
N ILE A 41 10.30 -13.23 -11.73
CA ILE A 41 9.04 -12.50 -11.93
C ILE A 41 8.24 -13.19 -13.04
N GLY A 42 6.95 -13.40 -12.77
CA GLY A 42 5.99 -14.05 -13.66
C GLY A 42 4.92 -13.09 -14.17
N LYS A 43 3.72 -13.61 -14.37
CA LYS A 43 2.59 -12.86 -14.92
C LYS A 43 2.18 -11.69 -14.02
N LYS A 44 1.65 -10.63 -14.63
CA LYS A 44 0.97 -9.54 -13.93
C LYS A 44 -0.28 -10.09 -13.25
N LEU A 45 -0.49 -9.72 -12.00
CA LEU A 45 -1.67 -10.04 -11.19
C LEU A 45 -2.61 -8.85 -11.12
N ASP A 46 -2.07 -7.66 -10.85
CA ASP A 46 -2.87 -6.47 -10.61
C ASP A 46 -2.13 -5.16 -11.01
N GLN A 47 -2.89 -4.09 -11.26
CA GLN A 47 -2.41 -2.74 -11.53
C GLN A 47 -2.97 -1.75 -10.50
N GLY A 48 -2.24 -1.56 -9.42
CA GLY A 48 -2.55 -0.51 -8.45
C GLY A 48 -2.14 0.90 -8.90
N GLN A 49 -2.54 1.89 -8.11
CA GLN A 49 -2.22 3.31 -8.28
C GLN A 49 -0.69 3.54 -8.35
N PHE A 50 0.02 3.03 -7.34
CA PHE A 50 1.45 3.28 -7.15
C PHE A 50 2.35 2.32 -7.92
N GLY A 51 1.87 1.14 -8.28
CA GLY A 51 2.70 0.08 -8.84
C GLY A 51 1.91 -1.03 -9.49
N THR A 52 2.64 -2.02 -9.99
CA THR A 52 2.07 -3.21 -10.62
C THR A 52 2.45 -4.42 -9.81
N THR A 53 1.49 -5.27 -9.49
CA THR A 53 1.72 -6.51 -8.74
C THR A 53 1.88 -7.67 -9.71
N TYR A 54 2.94 -8.45 -9.52
CA TYR A 54 3.27 -9.62 -10.33
C TYR A 54 3.31 -10.88 -9.46
N LEU A 55 3.00 -12.02 -10.06
CA LEU A 55 3.37 -13.31 -9.49
C LEU A 55 4.90 -13.40 -9.49
N CYS A 56 5.49 -13.92 -8.42
CA CYS A 56 6.91 -14.24 -8.43
C CYS A 56 7.20 -15.56 -7.72
N THR A 57 8.28 -16.21 -8.12
CA THR A 57 8.69 -17.52 -7.60
C THR A 57 10.05 -17.39 -6.94
N LYS A 58 10.18 -17.79 -5.68
CA LYS A 58 11.47 -17.81 -4.99
C LYS A 58 12.34 -18.92 -5.57
N LYS A 59 13.51 -18.57 -6.13
CA LYS A 59 14.39 -19.49 -6.85
C LYS A 59 14.86 -20.67 -6.00
N SER A 60 15.14 -20.42 -4.72
CA SER A 60 15.69 -21.44 -3.81
C SER A 60 14.68 -22.49 -3.36
N THR A 61 13.38 -22.18 -3.37
CA THR A 61 12.35 -23.08 -2.82
C THR A 61 11.23 -23.42 -3.80
N GLY A 62 11.15 -22.72 -4.94
CA GLY A 62 10.01 -22.81 -5.86
C GLY A 62 8.71 -22.20 -5.31
N HIS A 63 8.74 -21.59 -4.11
CA HIS A 63 7.52 -21.07 -3.48
C HIS A 63 7.03 -19.79 -4.17
N LEU A 64 5.71 -19.69 -4.34
CA LEU A 64 5.04 -18.58 -5.01
C LEU A 64 4.73 -17.43 -4.06
N TYR A 65 4.87 -16.21 -4.56
CA TYR A 65 4.63 -14.95 -3.85
C TYR A 65 4.01 -13.93 -4.80
N ALA A 66 3.51 -12.82 -4.24
CA ALA A 66 3.18 -11.63 -4.99
C ALA A 66 4.29 -10.57 -4.81
N CYS A 67 4.59 -9.82 -5.86
CA CYS A 67 5.59 -8.76 -5.87
C CYS A 67 4.99 -7.48 -6.43
N LYS A 68 4.73 -6.49 -5.56
CA LYS A 68 4.32 -5.14 -5.96
C LYS A 68 5.58 -4.36 -6.34
N THR A 69 5.64 -3.91 -7.59
CA THR A 69 6.76 -3.16 -8.16
C THR A 69 6.34 -1.71 -8.41
N ILE A 70 7.03 -0.77 -7.78
CA ILE A 70 6.78 0.67 -7.83
C ILE A 70 7.91 1.35 -8.62
N PRO A 71 7.63 1.90 -9.80
CA PRO A 71 8.64 2.63 -10.58
C PRO A 71 9.05 3.92 -9.88
N LYS A 72 10.35 4.14 -9.67
CA LYS A 72 10.89 5.37 -9.07
C LYS A 72 10.57 6.62 -9.88
N LYS A 73 10.37 6.46 -11.20
CA LYS A 73 9.89 7.55 -12.08
C LYS A 73 8.50 8.08 -11.72
N LYS A 74 7.70 7.33 -10.96
CA LYS A 74 6.41 7.79 -10.41
C LYS A 74 6.57 8.54 -9.08
N LEU A 75 7.76 8.54 -8.48
CA LEU A 75 8.06 9.23 -7.22
C LEU A 75 8.71 10.57 -7.56
N ILE A 76 7.89 11.60 -7.68
CA ILE A 76 8.25 12.92 -8.22
C ILE A 76 8.74 13.85 -7.11
N CYS A 77 8.13 13.77 -5.92
CA CYS A 77 8.47 14.61 -4.78
C CYS A 77 8.86 13.77 -3.56
N LYS A 78 9.36 14.43 -2.51
CA LYS A 78 9.84 13.77 -1.29
C LYS A 78 8.72 12.97 -0.60
N GLU A 79 7.50 13.50 -0.66
CA GLU A 79 6.30 12.92 -0.08
C GLU A 79 6.00 11.56 -0.70
N ASP A 80 6.19 11.38 -2.01
CA ASP A 80 6.00 10.07 -2.67
C ASP A 80 6.95 9.00 -2.12
N TYR A 81 8.21 9.36 -1.85
CA TYR A 81 9.18 8.45 -1.23
C TYR A 81 8.79 8.13 0.21
N GLU A 82 8.31 9.12 0.96
CA GLU A 82 7.83 8.94 2.33
C GLU A 82 6.58 8.05 2.38
N ASP A 83 5.68 8.14 1.41
CA ASP A 83 4.48 7.31 1.33
C ASP A 83 4.80 5.84 1.03
N VAL A 84 5.74 5.56 0.10
CA VAL A 84 6.20 4.17 -0.12
C VAL A 84 6.89 3.61 1.13
N ARG A 85 7.72 4.40 1.83
CA ARG A 85 8.34 3.97 3.10
C ARG A 85 7.27 3.67 4.16
N ARG A 86 6.24 4.52 4.24
CA ARG A 86 5.14 4.37 5.19
C ARG A 86 4.34 3.10 4.91
N GLU A 87 4.02 2.82 3.64
CA GLU A 87 3.35 1.58 3.23
C GLU A 87 4.14 0.35 3.73
N ILE A 88 5.45 0.30 3.45
CA ILE A 88 6.32 -0.80 3.88
C ILE A 88 6.32 -0.93 5.42
N GLN A 89 6.44 0.18 6.13
CA GLN A 89 6.41 0.18 7.59
C GLN A 89 5.08 -0.34 8.13
N ILE A 90 3.95 0.13 7.61
CA ILE A 90 2.62 -0.32 8.04
C ILE A 90 2.45 -1.82 7.80
N MET A 91 2.85 -2.31 6.62
CA MET A 91 2.80 -3.73 6.30
C MET A 91 3.65 -4.57 7.27
N HIS A 92 4.84 -4.09 7.66
CA HIS A 92 5.65 -4.77 8.68
C HIS A 92 4.95 -4.80 10.06
N HIS A 93 4.37 -3.69 10.52
CA HIS A 93 3.69 -3.61 11.81
C HIS A 93 2.47 -4.54 11.88
N LEU A 94 1.76 -4.72 10.77
CA LEU A 94 0.55 -5.56 10.71
C LEU A 94 0.82 -7.00 10.27
N SER A 95 2.06 -7.36 9.93
CA SER A 95 2.40 -8.61 9.24
C SER A 95 2.08 -9.90 10.00
N GLU A 96 1.96 -9.82 11.33
CA GLU A 96 1.60 -10.96 12.19
C GLU A 96 0.09 -11.15 12.35
N HIS A 97 -0.74 -10.20 11.88
CA HIS A 97 -2.19 -10.35 11.94
C HIS A 97 -2.68 -11.37 10.91
N PRO A 98 -3.49 -12.38 11.31
CA PRO A 98 -3.87 -13.49 10.43
C PRO A 98 -4.67 -13.05 9.20
N ASN A 99 -5.40 -11.93 9.29
CA ASN A 99 -6.21 -11.38 8.20
C ASN A 99 -5.56 -10.20 7.48
N VAL A 100 -4.26 -9.95 7.67
CA VAL A 100 -3.49 -8.99 6.87
C VAL A 100 -2.47 -9.74 6.02
N VAL A 101 -2.22 -9.26 4.80
CA VAL A 101 -1.20 -9.84 3.92
C VAL A 101 0.18 -9.72 4.54
N ARG A 102 0.89 -10.84 4.64
CA ARG A 102 2.22 -10.88 5.22
C ARG A 102 3.28 -10.43 4.22
N ILE A 103 4.01 -9.38 4.59
CA ILE A 103 5.23 -8.96 3.89
C ILE A 103 6.35 -10.00 4.10
N LYS A 104 7.12 -10.26 3.04
CA LYS A 104 8.21 -11.25 3.02
C LYS A 104 9.58 -10.62 2.84
N GLY A 105 9.64 -9.49 2.15
CA GLY A 105 10.86 -8.73 2.01
C GLY A 105 10.66 -7.57 1.06
N THR A 106 11.60 -6.64 1.10
CA THR A 106 11.65 -5.51 0.18
C THR A 106 12.99 -5.48 -0.52
N TYR A 107 12.96 -5.03 -1.77
CA TYR A 107 14.12 -4.93 -2.64
C TYR A 107 14.06 -3.61 -3.38
N GLU A 108 15.22 -3.03 -3.65
CA GLU A 108 15.30 -1.78 -4.38
C GLU A 108 16.47 -1.83 -5.36
N ASP A 109 16.25 -1.32 -6.56
CA ASP A 109 17.28 -1.12 -7.58
C ASP A 109 17.28 0.34 -8.05
N SER A 110 18.03 0.68 -9.10
CA SER A 110 18.11 2.06 -9.60
C SER A 110 16.79 2.62 -10.16
N LEU A 111 15.84 1.76 -10.54
CA LEU A 111 14.63 2.10 -11.26
C LEU A 111 13.34 1.78 -10.48
N TYR A 112 13.38 0.83 -9.55
CA TYR A 112 12.18 0.28 -8.89
C TYR A 112 12.38 0.03 -7.40
N VAL A 113 11.25 0.05 -6.68
CA VAL A 113 11.09 -0.53 -5.35
C VAL A 113 10.15 -1.72 -5.48
N HIS A 114 10.50 -2.83 -4.83
CA HIS A 114 9.76 -4.08 -4.88
C HIS A 114 9.36 -4.52 -3.47
N ILE A 115 8.10 -4.87 -3.30
CA ILE A 115 7.53 -5.38 -2.05
C ILE A 115 7.05 -6.79 -2.32
N VAL A 116 7.76 -7.78 -1.77
CA VAL A 116 7.39 -9.20 -1.87
C VAL A 116 6.50 -9.56 -0.69
N MET A 117 5.36 -10.18 -0.96
CA MET A 117 4.33 -10.54 0.01
C MET A 117 3.77 -11.93 -0.28
N GLU A 118 3.08 -12.53 0.69
CA GLU A 118 2.38 -13.79 0.47
C GLU A 118 1.36 -13.67 -0.68
N LEU A 119 1.24 -14.74 -1.48
CA LEU A 119 0.31 -14.78 -2.60
C LEU A 119 -1.10 -15.12 -2.09
N CYS A 120 -2.07 -14.25 -2.38
CA CYS A 120 -3.49 -14.55 -2.20
C CYS A 120 -4.08 -15.03 -3.53
N ALA A 121 -4.20 -16.36 -3.70
CA ALA A 121 -4.59 -16.98 -4.96
C ALA A 121 -6.09 -17.29 -5.08
N GLY A 122 -6.88 -16.96 -4.05
CA GLY A 122 -8.30 -17.29 -3.93
C GLY A 122 -9.27 -16.28 -4.55
N GLY A 123 -8.77 -15.24 -5.21
CA GLY A 123 -9.59 -14.19 -5.80
C GLY A 123 -10.10 -13.15 -4.80
N GLU A 124 -10.85 -12.19 -5.32
CA GLU A 124 -11.43 -11.08 -4.56
C GLU A 124 -12.63 -11.52 -3.72
N LEU A 125 -12.86 -10.79 -2.62
CA LEU A 125 -14.02 -11.01 -1.77
C LEU A 125 -15.33 -10.88 -2.56
N PHE A 126 -15.42 -9.84 -3.38
CA PHE A 126 -16.64 -9.51 -4.10
C PHE A 126 -17.01 -10.59 -5.12
N ASP A 127 -16.04 -11.03 -5.93
CA ASP A 127 -16.24 -12.09 -6.92
C ASP A 127 -16.79 -13.36 -6.26
N ARG A 128 -16.22 -13.74 -5.11
CA ARG A 128 -16.66 -14.94 -4.39
C ARG A 128 -18.07 -14.82 -3.81
N ILE A 129 -18.47 -13.62 -3.41
CA ILE A 129 -19.85 -13.35 -2.98
C ILE A 129 -20.80 -13.49 -4.17
N VAL A 130 -20.43 -12.93 -5.33
CA VAL A 130 -21.24 -12.98 -6.55
C VAL A 130 -21.38 -14.42 -7.06
N GLU A 131 -20.28 -15.17 -7.15
CA GLU A 131 -20.26 -16.57 -7.63
C GLU A 131 -21.14 -17.50 -6.78
N LYS A 132 -21.21 -17.25 -5.47
CA LYS A 132 -22.01 -18.07 -4.56
C LYS A 132 -23.52 -17.83 -4.71
N GLY A 133 -23.93 -16.66 -5.22
CA GLY A 133 -25.33 -16.29 -5.49
C GLY A 133 -26.17 -15.99 -4.24
N GLN A 134 -26.22 -16.90 -3.27
CA GLN A 134 -26.93 -16.71 -2.00
C GLN A 134 -25.94 -16.66 -0.83
N TYR A 135 -25.99 -15.55 -0.09
CA TYR A 135 -25.19 -15.34 1.12
C TYR A 135 -26.13 -15.13 2.30
N SER A 136 -26.06 -16.03 3.29
CA SER A 136 -26.86 -15.89 4.51
C SER A 136 -26.32 -14.77 5.40
N GLU A 137 -27.18 -14.16 6.22
CA GLU A 137 -26.75 -13.17 7.22
C GLU A 137 -25.65 -13.71 8.14
N LYS A 138 -25.71 -15.01 8.47
CA LYS A 138 -24.71 -15.69 9.30
C LYS A 138 -23.34 -15.71 8.63
N GLU A 139 -23.29 -15.88 7.32
CA GLU A 139 -22.03 -15.85 6.56
C GLU A 139 -21.52 -14.42 6.40
N ALA A 140 -22.42 -13.48 6.09
CA ALA A 140 -22.08 -12.06 6.02
C ALA A 140 -21.50 -11.56 7.35
N ALA A 141 -22.10 -11.93 8.48
CA ALA A 141 -21.62 -11.59 9.81
C ALA A 141 -20.19 -12.12 10.09
N LYS A 142 -19.83 -13.31 9.59
CA LYS A 142 -18.46 -13.84 9.71
C LYS A 142 -17.45 -13.02 8.90
N LEU A 143 -17.82 -12.62 7.68
CA LEU A 143 -16.97 -11.75 6.85
C LEU A 143 -16.79 -10.38 7.50
N ILE A 144 -17.87 -9.73 7.91
CA ILE A 144 -17.83 -8.43 8.59
C ILE A 144 -17.00 -8.51 9.87
N LYS A 145 -17.15 -9.56 10.68
CA LYS A 145 -16.30 -9.77 11.86
C LYS A 145 -14.82 -9.80 11.51
N THR A 146 -14.46 -10.45 10.40
CA THR A 146 -13.08 -10.52 9.92
C THR A 146 -12.56 -9.16 9.47
N ILE A 147 -13.36 -8.42 8.69
CA ILE A 147 -13.03 -7.07 8.21
C ILE A 147 -12.86 -6.10 9.39
N VAL A 148 -13.79 -6.12 10.35
CA VAL A 148 -13.71 -5.29 11.55
C VAL A 148 -12.50 -5.66 12.41
N GLY A 149 -12.13 -6.94 12.48
CA GLY A 149 -10.89 -7.37 13.14
C GLY A 149 -9.63 -6.79 12.49
N VAL A 150 -9.58 -6.68 11.15
CA VAL A 150 -8.50 -5.97 10.46
C VAL A 150 -8.46 -4.49 10.84
N VAL A 151 -9.63 -3.84 10.90
CA VAL A 151 -9.74 -2.42 11.29
C VAL A 151 -9.28 -2.21 12.73
N GLU A 152 -9.69 -3.08 13.64
CA GLU A 152 -9.23 -3.09 15.03
C GLU A 152 -7.71 -3.22 15.11
N ALA A 153 -7.13 -4.18 14.38
CA ALA A 153 -5.68 -4.36 14.33
C ALA A 153 -4.95 -3.10 13.84
N CYS A 154 -5.46 -2.48 12.77
CA CYS A 154 -4.93 -1.21 12.27
C CYS A 154 -5.00 -0.11 13.35
N HIS A 155 -6.16 0.11 13.93
CA HIS A 155 -6.39 1.17 14.89
C HIS A 155 -5.59 0.97 16.19
N SER A 156 -5.44 -0.28 16.65
CA SER A 156 -4.64 -0.63 17.84
C SER A 156 -3.15 -0.29 17.69
N LEU A 157 -2.65 -0.28 16.45
CA LEU A 157 -1.27 0.11 16.10
C LEU A 157 -1.16 1.54 15.59
N GLY A 158 -2.22 2.35 15.73
CA GLY A 158 -2.23 3.74 15.29
C GLY A 158 -2.17 3.88 13.77
N VAL A 159 -2.76 2.96 13.02
CA VAL A 159 -2.84 2.99 11.54
C VAL A 159 -4.28 3.23 11.10
N LEU A 160 -4.50 4.14 10.15
CA LEU A 160 -5.74 4.26 9.39
C LEU A 160 -5.54 3.67 8.00
N HIS A 161 -6.38 2.72 7.59
CA HIS A 161 -6.26 2.09 6.27
C HIS A 161 -6.60 3.05 5.12
N ARG A 162 -7.69 3.83 5.27
CA ARG A 162 -8.23 4.84 4.33
C ARG A 162 -8.72 4.35 2.95
N ASP A 163 -8.67 3.06 2.66
CA ASP A 163 -9.13 2.50 1.38
C ASP A 163 -9.74 1.11 1.59
N LEU A 164 -10.71 1.01 2.51
CA LEU A 164 -11.41 -0.25 2.77
C LEU A 164 -12.50 -0.43 1.71
N LYS A 165 -12.30 -1.40 0.83
CA LYS A 165 -13.24 -1.78 -0.23
C LYS A 165 -13.10 -3.28 -0.53
N PRO A 166 -14.13 -3.96 -1.06
CA PRO A 166 -14.10 -5.40 -1.29
C PRO A 166 -12.91 -5.90 -2.11
N GLU A 167 -12.43 -5.12 -3.07
CA GLU A 167 -11.31 -5.40 -3.97
C GLU A 167 -9.97 -5.51 -3.21
N ASN A 168 -9.87 -4.83 -2.06
CA ASN A 168 -8.71 -4.87 -1.18
C ASN A 168 -8.77 -6.04 -0.17
N PHE A 169 -9.70 -6.98 -0.34
CA PHE A 169 -9.76 -8.20 0.45
C PHE A 169 -9.69 -9.42 -0.46
N LEU A 170 -8.59 -10.17 -0.36
CA LEU A 170 -8.33 -11.36 -1.16
C LEU A 170 -8.37 -12.62 -0.30
N PHE A 171 -8.81 -13.74 -0.89
CA PHE A 171 -8.69 -15.03 -0.24
C PHE A 171 -7.30 -15.64 -0.48
N LEU A 172 -6.74 -16.28 0.55
CA LEU A 172 -5.42 -16.92 0.43
C LEU A 172 -5.40 -18.04 -0.62
N SER A 173 -6.52 -18.77 -0.77
CA SER A 173 -6.70 -19.83 -1.76
C SER A 173 -8.18 -20.01 -2.15
N SER A 174 -8.45 -20.81 -3.17
CA SER A 174 -9.83 -21.11 -3.61
C SER A 174 -10.60 -22.04 -2.67
N GLN A 175 -9.97 -22.57 -1.61
CA GLN A 175 -10.66 -23.42 -0.63
C GLN A 175 -11.79 -22.66 0.07
N GLU A 176 -12.88 -23.35 0.44
CA GLU A 176 -14.07 -22.74 1.03
C GLU A 176 -13.79 -22.01 2.36
N ASN A 177 -12.90 -22.56 3.17
CA ASN A 177 -12.47 -22.02 4.45
C ASN A 177 -11.19 -21.18 4.35
N ALA A 178 -10.80 -20.74 3.16
CA ALA A 178 -9.60 -19.94 2.98
C ALA A 178 -9.65 -18.64 3.79
N ALA A 179 -8.50 -18.26 4.36
CA ALA A 179 -8.40 -17.02 5.12
C ALA A 179 -8.59 -15.81 4.20
N LEU A 180 -9.42 -14.87 4.64
CA LEU A 180 -9.56 -13.54 4.04
C LEU A 180 -8.40 -12.64 4.51
N LYS A 181 -7.77 -11.95 3.56
CA LYS A 181 -6.58 -11.13 3.76
C LYS A 181 -6.83 -9.73 3.22
N ALA A 182 -6.66 -8.72 4.07
CA ALA A 182 -6.58 -7.34 3.64
C ALA A 182 -5.27 -7.09 2.90
N THR A 183 -5.39 -6.44 1.75
CA THR A 183 -4.31 -6.11 0.82
C THR A 183 -4.36 -4.62 0.48
N ASP A 184 -3.23 -4.05 0.13
CA ASP A 184 -3.04 -2.65 -0.26
C ASP A 184 -3.16 -1.60 0.87
N PHE A 185 -2.00 -1.27 1.43
CA PHE A 185 -1.83 -0.22 2.43
C PHE A 185 -1.21 1.06 1.83
N GLY A 186 -1.23 1.20 0.49
CA GLY A 186 -0.60 2.33 -0.21
C GLY A 186 -1.20 3.68 0.14
N LEU A 187 -2.46 3.71 0.58
CA LEU A 187 -3.12 4.91 1.09
C LEU A 187 -3.15 4.97 2.62
N SER A 188 -2.58 4.02 3.34
CA SER A 188 -2.68 4.00 4.80
C SER A 188 -1.74 5.01 5.47
N VAL A 189 -2.09 5.48 6.67
CA VAL A 189 -1.29 6.44 7.44
C VAL A 189 -1.23 6.10 8.91
N PHE A 190 -0.10 6.43 9.55
CA PHE A 190 -0.05 6.50 11.00
C PHE A 190 -0.85 7.71 11.51
N TYR A 191 -1.55 7.53 12.62
CA TYR A 191 -2.25 8.57 13.35
C TYR A 191 -1.99 8.45 14.85
N LYS A 192 -2.07 9.57 15.55
CA LYS A 192 -2.08 9.61 17.02
C LYS A 192 -3.49 10.00 17.47
N PRO A 193 -4.17 9.16 18.27
CA PRO A 193 -5.44 9.55 18.88
C PRO A 193 -5.30 10.88 19.62
N GLY A 194 -6.19 11.84 19.36
CA GLY A 194 -6.21 13.15 20.02
C GLY A 194 -5.36 14.26 19.39
N GLN A 195 -4.58 14.00 18.34
CA GLN A 195 -3.97 15.07 17.55
C GLN A 195 -4.97 15.59 16.50
N ASN A 196 -5.74 16.62 16.86
CA ASN A 196 -6.41 17.43 15.85
C ASN A 196 -5.34 18.10 14.99
N LYS A 197 -5.32 17.79 13.69
CA LYS A 197 -4.57 18.61 12.73
C LYS A 197 -5.21 19.99 12.78
N GLN A 198 -4.53 20.97 13.39
CA GLN A 198 -4.89 22.37 13.19
C GLN A 198 -4.83 22.63 11.68
N ALA A 199 -5.97 23.00 11.12
CA ALA A 199 -6.03 23.57 9.78
C ALA A 199 -5.15 24.82 9.80
N VAL A 200 -4.12 24.83 8.96
CA VAL A 200 -3.35 26.03 8.61
C VAL A 200 -4.09 26.75 7.49
#